data_AF-A0A260YTU3-F1
#
_entry.id   AF-A0A260YTU3-F1
#
_cell.length_a   1.000
_cell.length_b   1.000
_cell.length_c   1.000
_cell.angle_alpha   90.00
_cell.angle_beta   90.00
_cell.angle_gamma   90.00
#
_symmetry.space_group_name_H-M   'P 1'
#
loop_
_entity.id
_entity.type
_entity.pdbx_description
1 polymer ?
#
loop_
_entity_poly.entity_id
_entity_poly.type
_entity_poly.pdbx_seq_one_letter_code
_entity_poly.pdbx_strand_id
1 'polypeptide(L)' 'QTIIAQKQYGIITVGYGAGFDNGKLQTISGGAACSFTATDFATLNNQIKPIQQLIINANTNGGNYCKSN' A
#
# COMPACT_ATOMS: atom_id res chain seq x y z
N GLN A 1 -2.05 -7.21 23.35
CA GLN A 1 -2.42 -6.16 22.38
C GLN A 1 -2.10 -6.69 20.99
N THR A 2 -3.04 -6.61 20.06
CA THR A 2 -2.85 -7.11 18.70
C THR A 2 -1.85 -6.22 17.97
N ILE A 3 -0.99 -6.82 17.14
CA ILE A 3 -0.04 -6.12 16.24
C ILE A 3 -0.72 -4.96 15.48
N ILE A 4 -2.01 -5.14 15.16
CA ILE A 4 -2.92 -4.16 14.55
C ILE A 4 -2.99 -2.84 15.33
N ALA A 5 -3.14 -2.90 16.66
CA ALA A 5 -3.30 -1.72 17.51
C ALA A 5 -1.99 -0.96 17.76
N GLN A 6 -0.84 -1.65 17.63
CA GLN A 6 0.47 -1.08 17.92
C GLN A 6 1.12 -0.40 16.70
N LYS A 7 0.48 -0.44 15.52
CA LYS A 7 0.97 0.13 14.25
C LYS A 7 2.39 -0.33 13.89
N GLN A 8 2.80 -1.53 14.32
CA GLN A 8 4.12 -2.09 14.05
C GLN A 8 4.22 -2.77 12.68
N TYR A 9 3.31 -2.48 11.76
CA TYR A 9 3.22 -3.08 10.44
C TYR A 9 2.64 -2.05 9.47
N GLY A 10 3.11 -2.06 8.23
CA GLY A 10 2.51 -1.33 7.12
C GLY A 10 1.52 -2.22 6.38
N ILE A 11 0.44 -1.63 5.86
CA ILE A 11 -0.47 -2.32 4.94
C ILE A 11 -0.33 -1.69 3.56
N ILE A 12 -0.04 -2.51 2.57
CA ILE A 12 -0.09 -2.13 1.16
C ILE A 12 -1.31 -2.82 0.55
N THR A 13 -2.15 -2.04 -0.12
CA THR A 13 -3.36 -2.54 -0.79
C THR A 13 -3.18 -2.50 -2.30
N VAL A 14 -3.69 -3.52 -2.98
CA VAL A 14 -3.74 -3.56 -4.44
C VAL A 14 -5.17 -3.92 -4.86
N GLY A 15 -5.86 -2.98 -5.50
CA GLY A 15 -7.14 -3.25 -6.17
C GLY A 15 -6.88 -3.78 -7.58
N TYR A 16 -7.42 -4.96 -7.92
CA TYR A 16 -7.27 -5.55 -9.26
C TYR A 16 -8.61 -5.69 -9.97
N GLY A 17 -8.64 -5.35 -11.27
CA GLY A 17 -9.83 -5.43 -12.11
C GLY A 17 -10.72 -4.19 -11.99
N ALA A 18 -12.04 -4.39 -12.07
CA ALA A 18 -13.03 -3.33 -11.91
C ALA A 18 -13.90 -3.58 -10.66
N GLY A 19 -14.42 -2.51 -10.06
CA GLY A 19 -15.39 -2.60 -8.95
C GLY A 19 -14.81 -2.59 -7.54
N PHE A 20 -13.50 -2.36 -7.38
CA PHE A 20 -12.94 -2.05 -6.07
C PHE A 20 -13.25 -0.60 -5.67
N ASP A 21 -13.34 -0.35 -4.37
CA ASP A 21 -13.53 0.98 -3.80
C ASP A 21 -12.17 1.53 -3.36
N ASN A 22 -11.63 2.47 -4.12
CA ASN A 22 -10.31 3.05 -3.84
C ASN A 22 -10.28 3.79 -2.48
N GLY A 23 -11.39 4.39 -2.04
CA GLY A 23 -11.47 5.07 -0.75
C GLY A 23 -11.33 4.08 0.41
N LYS A 24 -11.94 2.89 0.29
CA LYS A 24 -11.77 1.82 1.29
C LYS A 24 -10.36 1.27 1.31
N LEU A 25 -9.74 1.09 0.14
CA LEU A 25 -8.34 0.65 0.07
C LEU A 25 -7.41 1.64 0.78
N GLN A 26 -7.59 2.94 0.54
CA GLN A 26 -6.81 4.00 1.19
C GLN A 26 -7.05 4.06 2.70
N THR A 27 -8.29 3.82 3.15
CA THR A 27 -8.61 3.76 4.58
C THR A 27 -7.86 2.61 5.27
N ILE A 28 -7.74 1.46 4.61
CA ILE A 28 -7.04 0.28 5.14
C ILE A 28 -5.52 0.47 5.12
N SER A 29 -4.97 1.00 4.02
CA SER A 29 -3.52 1.16 3.81
C SER A 29 -2.92 2.37 4.52
N GLY A 30 -3.75 3.32 4.97
CA GLY A 30 -3.30 4.59 5.54
C GLY A 30 -3.09 5.70 4.49
N GLY A 31 -3.59 5.53 3.26
CA GLY A 31 -3.69 6.59 2.26
C GLY A 31 -3.22 6.19 0.87
N ALA A 32 -3.29 7.13 -0.07
CA ALA A 32 -2.97 6.91 -1.49
C ALA A 32 -1.54 6.38 -1.72
N ALA A 33 -0.57 6.75 -0.88
CA ALA A 33 0.82 6.32 -1.00
C ALA A 33 0.99 4.78 -0.91
N CYS A 34 0.06 4.08 -0.28
CA CYS A 34 0.08 2.61 -0.11
C CYS A 34 -1.15 1.92 -0.70
N SER A 35 -1.88 2.61 -1.56
CA SER A 35 -2.99 2.05 -2.32
C SER A 35 -2.68 2.08 -3.79
N PHE A 36 -2.45 0.90 -4.32
CA PHE A 36 -2.18 0.68 -5.73
C PHE A 36 -3.41 0.09 -6.40
N THR A 37 -3.53 0.32 -7.70
CA THR A 37 -4.65 -0.17 -8.49
C THR A 37 -4.15 -0.65 -9.83
N ALA A 38 -4.74 -1.72 -10.34
CA ALA A 38 -4.47 -2.25 -11.66
C ALA A 38 -5.75 -2.76 -12.30
N THR A 39 -5.92 -2.52 -13.60
CA THR A 39 -7.10 -2.95 -14.36
C THR A 39 -6.85 -4.24 -15.14
N ASP A 40 -5.58 -4.61 -15.30
CA ASP A 40 -5.12 -5.76 -16.08
C ASP A 40 -3.74 -6.25 -15.59
N PHE A 41 -3.28 -7.38 -16.12
CA PHE A 41 -2.01 -7.99 -15.70
C PHE A 41 -0.79 -7.12 -16.01
N ALA A 42 -0.81 -6.33 -17.09
CA ALA A 42 0.31 -5.47 -17.46
C ALA A 42 0.47 -4.34 -16.45
N THR A 43 -0.63 -3.65 -16.14
CA THR A 43 -0.68 -2.59 -15.13
C THR A 43 -0.44 -3.12 -13.72
N LEU A 44 -0.80 -4.37 -13.42
CA LEU A 44 -0.47 -5.04 -12.16
C LEU A 44 1.03 -5.30 -12.03
N ASN A 45 1.66 -5.84 -13.07
CA ASN A 45 3.11 -6.04 -13.10
C ASN A 45 3.88 -4.72 -12.96
N ASN A 46 3.34 -3.63 -13.49
CA ASN A 46 3.92 -2.29 -13.33
C ASN A 46 3.91 -1.80 -11.87
N GLN A 47 3.07 -2.36 -10.98
CA GLN A 47 3.04 -1.99 -9.56
C GLN A 47 4.17 -2.63 -8.74
N ILE A 48 4.81 -3.70 -9.24
CA ILE A 48 5.83 -4.44 -8.48
C ILE A 48 7.00 -3.55 -8.07
N LYS A 49 7.59 -2.81 -9.02
CA LYS A 49 8.73 -1.92 -8.74
C LYS A 49 8.38 -0.78 -7.76
N PRO A 50 7.28 -0.03 -7.94
CA PRO A 50 6.84 0.97 -6.96
C PRO A 50 6.64 0.39 -5.56
N ILE A 51 5.99 -0.76 -5.44
CA ILE A 51 5.74 -1.43 -4.14
C ILE A 51 7.06 -1.81 -3.48
N GLN A 52 8.00 -2.41 -4.22
CA GLN A 52 9.33 -2.75 -3.70
C GLN A 52 10.08 -1.51 -3.21
N GLN A 53 10.05 -0.41 -3.96
CA GLN A 53 10.69 0.84 -3.56
C GLN A 53 10.07 1.40 -2.28
N LEU A 54 8.75 1.32 -2.14
CA LEU A 54 8.05 1.75 -0.93
C LEU A 54 8.49 0.95 0.30
N ILE A 55 8.63 -0.36 0.17
CA ILE A 55 9.12 -1.24 1.25
C ILE A 55 10.56 -0.87 1.64
N ILE A 56 11.43 -0.65 0.65
CA ILE A 56 12.82 -0.25 0.88
C ILE A 56 12.88 1.09 1.63
N ASN A 57 12.12 2.09 1.20
CA ASN A 57 12.07 3.41 1.83
C ASN A 57 11.48 3.35 3.25
N ALA A 58 10.48 2.51 3.49
CA ALA A 58 9.93 2.32 4.83
C ALA A 58 10.96 1.72 5.79
N ASN A 59 11.76 0.75 5.32
CA ASN A 59 12.85 0.17 6.10
C ASN A 59 13.91 1.21 6.50
N THR A 60 14.24 2.16 5.62
CA THR A 60 15.19 3.24 5.95
C THR A 60 14.61 4.29 6.89
N ASN A 61 13.29 4.36 7.02
CA ASN A 61 12.57 5.37 7.80
C ASN A 61 11.93 4.81 9.08
N GLY A 62 12.49 3.73 9.63
CA GLY A 62 12.05 3.14 10.90
C GLY A 62 10.73 2.35 10.81
N GLY A 63 10.42 1.78 9.64
CA GLY A 63 9.19 1.02 9.41
C GLY A 63 7.96 1.90 9.18
N ASN A 64 8.15 3.17 8.82
CA ASN A 64 7.05 4.08 8.52
C ASN A 64 6.61 3.94 7.07
N TYR A 65 5.60 3.11 6.87
CA TYR A 65 4.92 2.97 5.59
C TYR A 65 3.91 4.11 5.44
N CYS A 66 3.79 4.68 4.23
CA CYS A 66 2.64 5.52 3.87
C CYS A 66 2.53 6.88 4.60
N LYS A 67 3.64 7.59 4.87
CA LYS A 67 3.52 8.99 5.32
C LYS A 67 2.69 9.78 4.32
N SER A 68 1.56 10.33 4.77
CA SER A 68 0.95 11.49 4.14
C SER A 68 2.05 12.56 4.08
N ASN A 69 2.40 13.02 2.87
CA ASN A 69 3.18 14.25 2.73
C ASN A 69 2.52 15.37 3.50
#